data_AF-A0A2M7VBD4-F1
#
_entry.id   AF-A0A2M7VBD4-F1
#
_cell.length_a   1.000
_cell.length_b   1.000
_cell.length_c   1.000
_cell.angle_alpha   90.00
_cell.angle_beta   90.00
_cell.angle_gamma   90.00
#
_symmetry.space_group_name_H-M   'P 1'
#
loop_
_entity.id
_entity.type
_entity.pdbx_description
1 polymer ?
#
loop_
_entity_poly.entity_id
_entity_poly.type
_entity_poly.pdbx_seq_one_letter_code
_entity_poly.pdbx_strand_id
1 'polypeptide(L)'
;MERKEAYIEFENKKELPPNVRKVLEIAFLEYPEFKKISVQTFSPRDDFDAGGYYEFIENEKGEPIAQICVSEGGANLLAPLLDIRKSSVAINAEMLGIDPSKMSPELLQIFIITHELGHIRDYQVNFSSDPNLEGWKAVDEMAYQRESVLTMLPIRNINPTDLARELAGVENLQEVLDRFSEVKEYPRFEDIKSVDDVLFAQEREYRLSAPEAYADEFAVNFIKRHSSKLNISELFAENDNIRSYPLAA
;
A
#
# COMPACT_ATOMS: atom_id res chain seq x y z
N MET A 1 2.36 -28.39 24.75
CA MET A 1 2.18 -26.95 24.97
C MET A 1 1.21 -26.46 23.91
N GLU A 2 -0.08 -26.48 24.24
CA GLU A 2 -1.16 -26.13 23.31
C GLU A 2 -1.08 -24.62 23.00
N ARG A 3 -0.90 -24.27 21.72
CA ARG A 3 -1.02 -22.88 21.27
C ARG A 3 -2.49 -22.49 21.42
N LYS A 4 -2.80 -21.69 22.44
CA LYS A 4 -4.10 -21.00 22.52
C LYS A 4 -4.24 -20.16 21.25
N GLU A 5 -5.19 -20.51 20.41
CA GLU A 5 -5.63 -19.68 19.29
C GLU A 5 -6.01 -18.31 19.87
N ALA A 6 -5.23 -17.29 19.52
CA ALA A 6 -5.63 -15.92 19.78
C ALA A 6 -6.87 -15.67 18.91
N TYR A 7 -8.05 -15.73 19.51
CA TYR A 7 -9.28 -15.37 18.84
C TYR A 7 -9.19 -13.88 18.46
N ILE A 8 -9.11 -13.63 17.15
CA ILE A 8 -9.23 -12.29 16.59
C ILE A 8 -10.73 -12.00 16.54
N GLU A 9 -11.24 -11.18 17.46
CA GLU A 9 -12.62 -10.71 17.39
C GLU A 9 -12.69 -9.61 16.32
N PHE A 10 -13.26 -9.94 15.17
CA PHE A 10 -13.65 -8.95 14.16
C PHE A 10 -14.97 -8.33 14.64
N GLU A 11 -14.92 -7.10 15.20
CA GLU A 11 -16.09 -6.43 15.79
C GLU A 11 -17.22 -6.14 14.78
N ASN A 12 -16.92 -6.18 13.47
CA ASN A 12 -17.91 -5.96 12.40
C ASN A 12 -18.36 -7.26 11.72
N LYS A 13 -19.69 -7.50 11.71
CA LYS A 13 -20.36 -8.73 11.22
C LYS A 13 -20.48 -8.85 9.70
N LYS A 14 -19.93 -7.92 8.90
CA LYS A 14 -19.87 -8.10 7.44
C LYS A 14 -18.66 -8.96 7.11
N GLU A 15 -18.89 -10.03 6.36
CA GLU A 15 -17.88 -11.04 6.08
C GLU A 15 -16.73 -10.41 5.26
N LEU A 16 -15.54 -10.34 5.85
CA LEU A 16 -14.33 -9.91 5.15
C LEU A 16 -14.08 -10.85 3.96
N PRO A 17 -13.52 -10.34 2.85
CA PRO A 17 -13.10 -11.18 1.73
C PRO A 17 -12.18 -12.31 2.22
N PRO A 18 -12.34 -13.56 1.75
CA PRO A 18 -11.58 -14.70 2.28
C PRO A 18 -10.05 -14.53 2.22
N ASN A 19 -9.54 -13.92 1.15
CA ASN A 19 -8.12 -13.58 0.99
C ASN A 19 -7.66 -12.53 2.01
N VAL A 20 -8.45 -11.48 2.25
CA VAL A 20 -8.15 -10.45 3.27
C VAL A 20 -8.14 -11.05 4.67
N ARG A 21 -9.16 -11.85 5.00
CA ARG A 21 -9.21 -12.58 6.27
C ARG A 21 -7.96 -13.43 6.46
N LYS A 22 -7.53 -14.14 5.41
CA LYS A 22 -6.33 -14.97 5.46
C LYS A 22 -5.05 -14.17 5.72
N VAL A 23 -4.90 -13.01 5.08
CA VAL A 23 -3.80 -12.08 5.33
C VAL A 23 -3.77 -11.65 6.79
N LEU A 24 -4.91 -11.17 7.31
CA LEU A 24 -5.03 -10.69 8.69
C LEU A 24 -4.76 -11.79 9.71
N GLU A 25 -5.30 -13.00 9.50
CA GLU A 25 -5.02 -14.16 10.36
C GLU A 25 -3.53 -14.49 10.41
N ILE A 26 -2.84 -14.53 9.28
CA ILE A 26 -1.40 -14.80 9.23
C ILE A 26 -0.63 -13.67 9.92
N ALA A 27 -0.95 -12.42 9.59
CA ALA A 27 -0.27 -11.25 10.13
C ALA A 27 -0.41 -11.16 11.66
N PHE A 28 -1.61 -11.34 12.22
CA PHE A 28 -1.82 -11.22 13.66
C PHE A 28 -1.21 -12.38 14.45
N LEU A 29 -0.98 -13.53 13.80
CA LEU A 29 -0.23 -14.65 14.39
C LEU A 29 1.29 -14.41 14.37
N GLU A 30 1.81 -13.77 13.33
CA GLU A 30 3.26 -13.56 13.15
C GLU A 30 3.78 -12.30 13.85
N TYR A 31 2.98 -11.25 13.91
CA TYR A 31 3.34 -9.93 14.45
C TYR A 31 2.53 -9.65 15.73
N PRO A 32 3.05 -9.97 16.93
CA PRO A 32 2.34 -9.79 18.18
C PRO A 32 1.91 -8.34 18.45
N GLU A 33 2.61 -7.37 17.86
CA GLU A 33 2.30 -5.93 17.91
C GLU A 33 0.94 -5.61 17.25
N PHE A 34 0.45 -6.43 16.33
CA PHE A 34 -0.83 -6.25 15.65
C PHE A 34 -2.06 -6.61 16.49
N LYS A 35 -1.89 -7.16 17.70
CA LYS A 35 -3.00 -7.60 18.57
C LYS A 35 -3.99 -6.51 18.98
N LYS A 36 -3.65 -5.24 18.77
CA LYS A 36 -4.49 -4.08 19.11
C LYS A 36 -5.02 -3.34 17.87
N ILE A 37 -4.86 -3.90 16.67
CA ILE A 37 -5.39 -3.28 15.46
C ILE A 37 -6.90 -3.51 15.39
N SER A 38 -7.65 -2.44 15.17
CA SER A 38 -9.07 -2.51 14.84
C SER A 38 -9.24 -2.81 13.35
N VAL A 39 -10.23 -3.62 12.99
CA VAL A 39 -10.56 -3.92 11.59
C VAL A 39 -11.98 -3.44 11.31
N GLN A 40 -12.11 -2.50 10.37
CA GLN A 40 -13.38 -1.95 9.94
C GLN A 40 -13.60 -2.21 8.45
N THR A 41 -14.87 -2.30 8.04
CA THR A 41 -15.24 -2.36 6.63
C THR A 41 -15.95 -1.09 6.21
N PHE A 42 -15.74 -0.65 4.97
CA PHE A 42 -16.42 0.52 4.39
C PHE A 42 -17.05 0.19 3.03
N SER A 43 -18.12 0.89 2.66
CA SER A 43 -18.79 0.67 1.37
C SER A 43 -17.97 1.31 0.23
N PRO A 44 -17.72 0.59 -0.88
CA PRO A 44 -16.95 1.12 -2.03
C PRO A 44 -17.55 2.38 -2.67
N ARG A 45 -18.83 2.68 -2.42
CA ARG A 45 -19.46 3.92 -2.92
C ARG A 45 -18.94 5.17 -2.21
N ASP A 46 -18.33 5.02 -1.05
CA ASP A 46 -17.81 6.11 -0.24
C ASP A 46 -16.38 6.47 -0.65
N ASP A 47 -15.59 5.48 -1.10
CA ASP A 47 -14.21 5.63 -1.60
C ASP A 47 -13.91 4.63 -2.72
N PHE A 48 -14.28 5.00 -3.96
CA PHE A 48 -14.25 4.12 -5.13
C PHE A 48 -12.86 3.54 -5.46
N ASP A 49 -11.77 4.09 -4.90
CA ASP A 49 -10.42 3.82 -5.39
C ASP A 49 -9.48 3.12 -4.40
N ALA A 50 -9.78 3.05 -3.11
CA ALA A 50 -8.75 2.67 -2.13
C ALA A 50 -8.49 1.15 -2.04
N GLY A 51 -9.53 0.30 -2.12
CA GLY A 51 -9.44 -1.14 -1.82
C GLY A 51 -9.21 -1.45 -0.33
N GLY A 52 -8.43 -0.61 0.36
CA GLY A 52 -8.24 -0.52 1.80
C GLY A 52 -7.43 0.73 2.15
N TYR A 53 -7.42 1.11 3.42
CA TYR A 53 -6.56 2.16 3.95
C TYR A 53 -6.31 1.92 5.45
N TYR A 54 -5.26 2.54 6.00
CA TYR A 54 -5.06 2.63 7.45
C TYR A 54 -5.45 4.00 8.02
N GLU A 55 -5.86 4.02 9.29
CA GLU A 55 -6.02 5.25 10.05
C GLU A 55 -5.66 5.04 11.54
N PHE A 56 -5.50 6.14 12.27
CA PHE A 56 -5.37 6.11 13.73
C PHE A 56 -6.59 6.77 14.35
N ILE A 57 -7.37 5.99 15.10
CA ILE A 57 -8.50 6.49 15.90
C ILE A 57 -8.04 6.69 17.35
N GLU A 58 -8.75 7.53 18.11
CA GLU A 58 -8.48 7.69 19.55
C GLU A 58 -9.41 6.80 20.39
N ASN A 59 -8.86 6.16 21.42
CA ASN A 59 -9.67 5.44 22.40
C ASN A 59 -10.28 6.40 23.44
N GLU A 60 -11.08 5.88 24.38
CA GLU A 60 -11.71 6.69 25.45
C GLU A 60 -10.72 7.49 26.31
N LYS A 61 -9.42 7.11 26.30
CA LYS A 61 -8.34 7.78 27.03
C LYS A 61 -7.52 8.72 26.15
N GLY A 62 -7.88 8.90 24.88
CA GLY A 62 -7.12 9.69 23.91
C GLY A 62 -5.83 9.02 23.42
N GLU A 63 -5.70 7.69 23.59
CA GLU A 63 -4.56 6.94 23.06
C GLU A 63 -4.86 6.48 21.63
N PRO A 64 -3.89 6.57 20.70
CA PRO A 64 -4.09 6.13 19.33
C PRO A 64 -4.24 4.60 19.23
N ILE A 65 -5.21 4.17 18.45
CA ILE A 65 -5.45 2.79 18.03
C ILE A 65 -5.30 2.76 16.51
N ALA A 66 -4.41 1.90 16.02
CA ALA A 66 -4.32 1.62 14.59
C ALA A 66 -5.59 0.89 14.11
N GLN A 67 -6.19 1.38 13.04
CA GLN A 67 -7.31 0.74 12.37
C GLN A 67 -6.94 0.45 10.92
N ILE A 68 -7.30 -0.73 10.45
CA ILE A 68 -7.31 -1.05 9.03
C ILE A 68 -8.76 -1.07 8.52
N CYS A 69 -9.00 -0.30 7.48
CA CYS A 69 -10.27 -0.16 6.82
C CYS A 69 -10.24 -0.95 5.50
N VAL A 70 -11.15 -1.90 5.36
CA VAL A 70 -11.21 -2.81 4.21
C VAL A 70 -12.46 -2.51 3.40
N SER A 71 -12.32 -2.37 2.09
CA SER A 71 -13.48 -2.17 1.22
C SER A 71 -14.40 -3.39 1.27
N GLU A 72 -15.71 -3.17 1.43
CA GLU A 72 -16.72 -4.21 1.41
C GLU A 72 -16.82 -4.87 0.02
N GLY A 73 -17.03 -6.18 0.01
CA GLY A 73 -17.21 -6.96 -1.21
C GLY A 73 -15.92 -7.64 -1.69
N GLY A 74 -16.07 -8.54 -2.66
CA GLY A 74 -14.97 -9.37 -3.13
C GLY A 74 -13.98 -8.63 -4.03
N ALA A 75 -12.82 -9.24 -4.27
CA ALA A 75 -11.75 -8.71 -5.12
C ALA A 75 -12.22 -8.26 -6.52
N ASN A 76 -13.29 -8.84 -7.08
CA ASN A 76 -13.87 -8.43 -8.36
C ASN A 76 -14.25 -6.93 -8.42
N LEU A 77 -14.56 -6.31 -7.28
CA LEU A 77 -14.85 -4.87 -7.22
C LEU A 77 -13.60 -4.01 -7.46
N LEU A 78 -12.41 -4.59 -7.30
CA LEU A 78 -11.12 -3.94 -7.56
C LEU A 78 -10.65 -4.12 -9.01
N ALA A 79 -11.38 -4.86 -9.86
CA ALA A 79 -10.99 -5.05 -11.24
C ALA A 79 -10.80 -3.72 -12.01
N PRO A 80 -11.65 -2.68 -11.83
CA PRO A 80 -11.40 -1.38 -12.44
C PRO A 80 -10.09 -0.71 -11.96
N LEU A 81 -9.64 -0.99 -10.73
CA LEU A 81 -8.41 -0.43 -10.19
C LEU A 81 -7.16 -0.94 -10.90
N LEU A 82 -7.22 -2.12 -11.53
CA LEU A 82 -6.10 -2.61 -12.33
C LEU A 82 -5.79 -1.68 -13.52
N ASP A 83 -6.82 -1.04 -14.07
CA ASP A 83 -6.71 -0.11 -15.19
C ASP A 83 -6.46 1.32 -14.69
N ILE A 84 -7.24 1.78 -13.71
CA ILE A 84 -7.11 3.14 -13.14
C ILE A 84 -5.72 3.35 -12.51
N ARG A 85 -5.19 2.34 -11.82
CA ARG A 85 -3.90 2.38 -11.12
C ARG A 85 -2.83 1.57 -11.85
N LYS A 86 -2.85 1.58 -13.19
CA LYS A 86 -1.94 0.78 -14.02
C LYS A 86 -0.46 0.97 -13.66
N SER A 87 -0.04 2.20 -13.35
CA SER A 87 1.33 2.51 -12.92
C SER A 87 1.67 1.84 -11.58
N SER A 88 0.80 1.96 -10.57
CA SER A 88 0.96 1.28 -9.27
C SER A 88 1.01 -0.24 -9.43
N VAL A 89 0.12 -0.79 -10.27
CA VAL A 89 0.05 -2.23 -10.54
C VAL A 89 1.35 -2.74 -11.18
N ALA A 90 1.90 -2.01 -12.14
CA ALA A 90 3.16 -2.36 -12.77
C ALA A 90 4.33 -2.35 -11.78
N ILE A 91 4.41 -1.33 -10.92
CA ILE A 91 5.44 -1.23 -9.88
C ILE A 91 5.29 -2.37 -8.86
N ASN A 92 4.08 -2.63 -8.36
CA ASN A 92 3.82 -3.70 -7.40
C ASN A 92 4.18 -5.08 -7.98
N ALA A 93 3.85 -5.31 -9.26
CA ALA A 93 4.22 -6.53 -9.96
C ALA A 93 5.75 -6.68 -10.08
N GLU A 94 6.45 -5.61 -10.46
CA GLU A 94 7.92 -5.59 -10.52
C GLU A 94 8.55 -5.93 -9.16
N MET A 95 8.06 -5.33 -8.06
CA MET A 95 8.57 -5.62 -6.72
C MET A 95 8.30 -7.06 -6.27
N LEU A 96 7.13 -7.61 -6.64
CA LEU A 96 6.81 -9.02 -6.46
C LEU A 96 7.64 -9.93 -7.38
N GLY A 97 8.28 -9.38 -8.42
CA GLY A 97 9.03 -10.11 -9.42
C GLY A 97 8.15 -10.85 -10.41
N ILE A 98 6.90 -10.43 -10.61
CA ILE A 98 5.96 -11.07 -11.52
C ILE A 98 5.68 -10.18 -12.74
N ASP A 99 5.20 -10.79 -13.82
CA ASP A 99 4.69 -10.04 -14.96
C ASP A 99 3.46 -9.21 -14.55
N PRO A 100 3.34 -7.93 -14.93
CA PRO A 100 2.17 -7.10 -14.60
C PRO A 100 0.83 -7.70 -15.02
N SER A 101 0.79 -8.48 -16.11
CA SER A 101 -0.42 -9.18 -16.56
C SER A 101 -0.88 -10.30 -15.62
N LYS A 102 -0.02 -10.73 -14.69
CA LYS A 102 -0.36 -11.70 -13.63
C LYS A 102 -0.93 -11.04 -12.37
N MET A 103 -1.01 -9.71 -12.30
CA MET A 103 -1.66 -9.02 -11.19
C MET A 103 -3.18 -9.18 -11.29
N SER A 104 -3.74 -10.13 -10.54
CA SER A 104 -5.19 -10.30 -10.43
C SER A 104 -5.79 -9.32 -9.41
N PRO A 105 -7.11 -9.08 -9.44
CA PRO A 105 -7.76 -8.28 -8.40
C PRO A 105 -7.55 -8.84 -6.99
N GLU A 106 -7.49 -10.17 -6.84
CA GLU A 106 -7.23 -10.83 -5.55
C GLU A 106 -5.81 -10.54 -5.05
N LEU A 107 -4.83 -10.61 -5.94
CA LEU A 107 -3.44 -10.31 -5.59
C LEU A 107 -3.25 -8.83 -5.27
N LEU A 108 -3.90 -7.94 -6.03
CA LEU A 108 -3.91 -6.51 -5.74
C LEU A 108 -4.54 -6.24 -4.37
N GLN A 109 -5.65 -6.90 -4.03
CA GLN A 109 -6.26 -6.77 -2.70
C GLN A 109 -5.34 -7.23 -1.58
N ILE A 110 -4.66 -8.37 -1.78
CA ILE A 110 -3.66 -8.87 -0.83
C ILE A 110 -2.56 -7.83 -0.65
N PHE A 111 -2.02 -7.29 -1.75
CA PHE A 111 -0.97 -6.29 -1.72
C PHE A 111 -1.40 -5.04 -0.95
N ILE A 112 -2.55 -4.46 -1.29
CA ILE A 112 -3.09 -3.27 -0.61
C ILE A 112 -3.19 -3.52 0.89
N ILE A 113 -3.86 -4.59 1.33
CA ILE A 113 -4.02 -4.86 2.77
C ILE A 113 -2.68 -5.10 3.46
N THR A 114 -1.75 -5.80 2.83
CA THR A 114 -0.42 -5.99 3.42
C THR A 114 0.40 -4.71 3.47
N HIS A 115 0.23 -3.80 2.50
CA HIS A 115 0.84 -2.49 2.47
C HIS A 115 0.31 -1.61 3.61
N GLU A 116 -1.00 -1.57 3.83
CA GLU A 116 -1.60 -0.86 4.97
C GLU A 116 -1.09 -1.39 6.32
N LEU A 117 -0.94 -2.72 6.47
CA LEU A 117 -0.32 -3.32 7.64
C LEU A 117 1.16 -2.92 7.79
N GLY A 118 1.85 -2.68 6.68
CA GLY A 118 3.20 -2.14 6.64
C GLY A 118 3.29 -0.76 7.30
N HIS A 119 2.39 0.16 6.97
CA HIS A 119 2.31 1.46 7.64
C HIS A 119 2.02 1.33 9.14
N ILE A 120 1.09 0.46 9.53
CA ILE A 120 0.80 0.23 10.95
C ILE A 120 2.03 -0.33 11.67
N ARG A 121 2.77 -1.24 11.04
CA ARG A 121 4.02 -1.75 11.60
C ARG A 121 5.09 -0.66 11.70
N ASP A 122 5.20 0.21 10.70
CA ASP A 122 6.14 1.33 10.69
C ASP A 122 5.91 2.22 11.91
N TYR A 123 4.65 2.63 12.12
CA TYR A 123 4.23 3.35 13.31
C TYR A 123 4.64 2.64 14.60
N GLN A 124 4.37 1.34 14.72
CA GLN A 124 4.64 0.59 15.95
C GLN A 124 6.14 0.48 16.25
N VAL A 125 6.95 0.23 15.22
CA VAL A 125 8.39 -0.07 15.37
C VAL A 125 9.23 1.20 15.39
N ASN A 126 8.91 2.19 14.54
CA ASN A 126 9.78 3.34 14.29
C ASN A 126 9.28 4.65 14.88
N PHE A 127 7.98 4.81 15.16
CA PHE A 127 7.43 6.06 15.69
C PHE A 127 7.01 5.92 17.15
N SER A 128 6.06 5.02 17.45
CA SER A 128 5.51 4.85 18.81
C SER A 128 6.54 4.37 19.83
N SER A 129 7.61 3.73 19.35
CA SER A 129 8.70 3.21 20.18
C SER A 129 9.92 4.15 20.23
N ASP A 130 9.91 5.30 19.53
CA ASP A 130 11.06 6.21 19.50
C ASP A 130 11.10 7.11 20.75
N PRO A 131 12.11 6.93 21.63
CA PRO A 131 12.25 7.76 22.82
C PRO A 131 12.70 9.20 22.51
N ASN A 132 13.07 9.52 21.27
CA ASN A 132 13.62 10.81 20.87
C ASN A 132 12.61 11.75 20.20
N LEU A 133 11.33 11.38 20.12
CA LEU A 133 10.29 12.30 19.63
C LEU A 133 10.26 13.53 20.55
N GLU A 134 10.75 14.66 20.05
CA GLU A 134 10.95 15.92 20.79
C GLU A 134 9.62 16.62 21.12
N GLY A 135 8.78 15.99 21.94
CA GLY A 135 7.48 16.52 22.37
C GLY A 135 6.35 16.36 21.33
N TRP A 136 6.59 15.69 20.21
CA TRP A 136 5.58 15.32 19.23
C TRP A 136 4.91 14.00 19.61
N LYS A 137 3.60 13.86 19.36
CA LYS A 137 2.98 12.54 19.40
C LYS A 137 3.45 11.75 18.18
N ALA A 138 3.71 10.46 18.34
CA ALA A 138 4.16 9.58 17.24
C ALA A 138 3.27 9.63 15.98
N VAL A 139 1.96 9.81 16.16
CA VAL A 139 1.00 9.95 15.05
C VAL A 139 1.21 11.26 14.29
N ASP A 140 1.49 12.36 15.01
CA ASP A 140 1.70 13.67 14.40
C ASP A 140 3.00 13.70 13.59
N GLU A 141 4.05 13.04 14.08
CA GLU A 141 5.32 12.91 13.36
C GLU A 141 5.15 12.10 12.07
N MET A 142 4.46 10.94 12.16
CA MET A 142 4.16 10.13 10.97
C MET A 142 3.33 10.90 9.94
N ALA A 143 2.33 11.67 10.40
CA ALA A 143 1.53 12.53 9.53
C ALA A 143 2.38 13.64 8.89
N TYR A 144 3.27 14.28 9.65
CA TYR A 144 4.17 15.31 9.13
C TYR A 144 5.15 14.78 8.09
N GLN A 145 5.69 13.58 8.29
CA GLN A 145 6.53 12.93 7.27
C GLN A 145 5.75 12.66 5.98
N ARG A 146 4.50 12.18 6.09
CA ARG A 146 3.62 11.99 4.93
C ARG A 146 3.36 13.30 4.18
N GLU A 147 3.02 14.37 4.89
CA GLU A 147 2.82 15.70 4.26
C GLU A 147 4.10 16.19 3.59
N SER A 148 5.26 16.01 4.24
CA SER A 148 6.56 16.38 3.68
C SER A 148 6.83 15.63 2.37
N VAL A 149 6.51 14.33 2.29
CA VAL A 149 6.59 13.56 1.04
C VAL A 149 5.72 14.19 -0.05
N LEU A 150 4.45 14.50 0.25
CA LEU A 150 3.53 15.09 -0.73
C LEU A 150 4.05 16.43 -1.29
N THR A 151 4.68 17.25 -0.46
CA THR A 151 5.26 18.54 -0.92
C THR A 151 6.42 18.38 -1.91
N MET A 152 7.05 17.22 -1.95
CA MET A 152 8.25 16.93 -2.74
C MET A 152 7.94 16.18 -4.05
N LEU A 153 6.68 15.82 -4.29
CA LEU A 153 6.25 15.10 -5.49
C LEU A 153 6.32 15.98 -6.76
N PRO A 154 6.37 15.36 -7.96
CA PRO A 154 6.34 16.07 -9.24
C PRO A 154 5.18 17.08 -9.35
N ILE A 155 3.98 16.67 -8.91
CA ILE A 155 2.85 17.56 -8.63
C ILE A 155 2.70 17.63 -7.12
N ARG A 156 2.98 18.81 -6.55
CA ARG A 156 3.11 18.98 -5.11
C ARG A 156 1.75 18.89 -4.43
N ASN A 157 1.72 18.28 -3.25
CA ASN A 157 0.56 18.17 -2.37
C ASN A 157 -0.62 17.34 -2.93
N ILE A 158 -0.39 16.55 -3.98
CA ILE A 158 -1.42 15.67 -4.56
C ILE A 158 -0.87 14.24 -4.57
N ASN A 159 -1.52 13.31 -3.89
CA ASN A 159 -1.10 11.90 -3.95
C ASN A 159 -1.45 11.30 -5.32
N PRO A 160 -0.82 10.18 -5.73
CA PRO A 160 -1.05 9.60 -7.06
C PRO A 160 -2.50 9.22 -7.36
N THR A 161 -3.27 8.80 -6.34
CA THR A 161 -4.68 8.42 -6.54
C THR A 161 -5.53 9.64 -6.88
N ASP A 162 -5.36 10.73 -6.14
CA ASP A 162 -6.09 11.97 -6.41
C ASP A 162 -5.65 12.58 -7.73
N LEU A 163 -4.37 12.51 -8.08
CA LEU A 163 -3.90 12.95 -9.39
C LEU A 163 -4.54 12.14 -10.53
N ALA A 164 -4.64 10.82 -10.40
CA ALA A 164 -5.29 9.98 -11.40
C ALA A 164 -6.77 10.37 -11.61
N ARG A 165 -7.47 10.75 -10.53
CA ARG A 165 -8.84 11.28 -10.61
C ARG A 165 -8.90 12.65 -11.27
N GLU A 166 -8.00 13.56 -10.90
CA GLU A 166 -7.96 14.92 -11.47
C GLU A 166 -7.61 14.94 -12.96
N LEU A 167 -6.80 13.97 -13.40
CA LEU A 167 -6.42 13.80 -14.80
C LEU A 167 -7.38 12.89 -15.57
N ALA A 168 -8.45 12.38 -14.94
CA ALA A 168 -9.46 11.59 -15.62
C ALA A 168 -10.12 12.40 -16.75
N GLY A 169 -9.94 11.94 -17.98
CA GLY A 169 -10.44 12.62 -19.19
C GLY A 169 -9.54 13.72 -19.75
N VAL A 170 -8.33 13.90 -19.20
CA VAL A 170 -7.31 14.76 -19.83
C VAL A 170 -6.64 13.99 -20.97
N GLU A 171 -6.69 14.52 -22.20
CA GLU A 171 -6.27 13.79 -23.40
C GLU A 171 -4.80 14.00 -23.80
N ASN A 172 -4.15 15.05 -23.30
CA ASN A 172 -2.79 15.41 -23.73
C ASN A 172 -1.97 16.07 -22.62
N LEU A 173 -0.64 15.98 -22.77
CA LEU A 173 0.33 16.49 -21.80
C LEU A 173 0.26 18.02 -21.66
N GLN A 174 -0.08 18.77 -22.72
CA GLN A 174 -0.10 20.23 -22.64
C GLN A 174 -1.14 20.73 -21.63
N GLU A 175 -2.33 20.12 -21.60
CA GLU A 175 -3.35 20.43 -20.60
C GLU A 175 -2.87 20.17 -19.16
N VAL A 176 -2.08 19.13 -18.94
CA VAL A 176 -1.47 18.85 -17.63
C VAL A 176 -0.49 19.96 -17.26
N LEU A 177 0.38 20.35 -18.19
CA LEU A 177 1.41 21.38 -17.97
C LEU A 177 0.86 22.80 -17.79
N ASP A 178 -0.35 23.06 -18.29
CA ASP A 178 -1.05 24.32 -18.09
C ASP A 178 -1.71 24.39 -16.71
N ARG A 179 -2.14 23.24 -16.16
CA ARG A 179 -2.73 23.13 -14.81
C ARG A 179 -1.66 23.01 -13.72
N PHE A 180 -0.60 22.24 -13.99
CA PHE A 180 0.48 21.90 -13.06
C PHE A 180 1.83 22.26 -13.69
N SER A 181 2.13 23.56 -13.67
CA SER A 181 3.35 24.08 -14.29
C SER A 181 4.64 23.58 -13.63
N GLU A 182 4.57 23.21 -12.34
CA GLU A 182 5.66 22.66 -11.53
C GLU A 182 6.18 21.32 -12.05
N VAL A 183 5.42 20.59 -12.87
CA VAL A 183 5.89 19.37 -13.54
C VAL A 183 7.13 19.65 -14.39
N LYS A 184 7.28 20.88 -14.92
CA LYS A 184 8.44 21.32 -15.70
C LYS A 184 9.70 21.47 -14.85
N GLU A 185 9.56 21.60 -13.53
CA GLU A 185 10.67 21.68 -12.57
C GLU A 185 11.16 20.29 -12.15
N TYR A 186 10.44 19.23 -12.51
CA TYR A 186 10.81 17.87 -12.17
C TYR A 186 12.15 17.48 -12.81
N PRO A 187 13.14 16.94 -12.06
CA PRO A 187 14.49 16.68 -12.59
C PRO A 187 14.55 15.80 -13.84
N ARG A 188 13.54 14.94 -14.05
CA ARG A 188 13.43 14.04 -15.21
C ARG A 188 12.29 14.43 -16.14
N PHE A 189 11.96 15.72 -16.23
CA PHE A 189 10.89 16.23 -17.08
C PHE A 189 11.03 15.81 -18.55
N GLU A 190 12.27 15.70 -19.05
CA GLU A 190 12.57 15.22 -20.40
C GLU A 190 12.10 13.79 -20.72
N ASP A 191 11.87 12.97 -19.68
CA ASP A 191 11.32 11.62 -19.81
C ASP A 191 9.78 11.64 -19.92
N ILE A 192 9.12 12.74 -19.56
CA ILE A 192 7.65 12.87 -19.53
C ILE A 192 7.14 13.29 -20.92
N LYS A 193 6.47 12.37 -21.62
CA LYS A 193 5.98 12.57 -23.00
C LYS A 193 4.46 12.43 -23.13
N SER A 194 3.79 12.01 -22.07
CA SER A 194 2.36 11.72 -22.04
C SER A 194 1.76 11.98 -20.65
N VAL A 195 0.43 11.96 -20.55
CA VAL A 195 -0.29 12.00 -19.26
C VAL A 195 0.09 10.80 -18.39
N ASP A 196 0.20 9.62 -19.00
CA ASP A 196 0.61 8.39 -18.31
C ASP A 196 2.02 8.51 -17.71
N ASP A 197 2.96 9.18 -18.39
CA ASP A 197 4.30 9.41 -17.84
C ASP A 197 4.27 10.33 -16.62
N VAL A 198 3.36 11.30 -16.56
CA VAL A 198 3.17 12.15 -15.37
C VAL A 198 2.65 11.31 -14.21
N LEU A 199 1.61 10.50 -14.43
CA LEU A 199 1.06 9.59 -13.41
C LEU A 199 2.12 8.58 -12.94
N PHE A 200 2.91 8.03 -13.86
CA PHE A 200 3.99 7.12 -13.53
C PHE A 200 5.11 7.80 -12.73
N ALA A 201 5.52 9.02 -13.10
CA ALA A 201 6.50 9.79 -12.35
C ALA A 201 5.99 10.11 -10.93
N GLN A 202 4.73 10.52 -10.80
CA GLN A 202 4.09 10.78 -9.51
C GLN A 202 4.10 9.54 -8.61
N GLU A 203 3.63 8.40 -9.14
CA GLU A 203 3.58 7.13 -8.42
C GLU A 203 4.98 6.68 -7.98
N ARG A 204 5.97 6.78 -8.89
CA ARG A 204 7.35 6.38 -8.60
C ARG A 204 7.93 7.21 -7.46
N GLU A 205 7.87 8.53 -7.53
CA GLU A 205 8.44 9.39 -6.48
C GLU A 205 7.72 9.19 -5.14
N TYR A 206 6.40 8.98 -5.18
CA TYR A 206 5.62 8.67 -3.98
C TYR A 206 6.09 7.36 -3.33
N ARG A 207 6.18 6.27 -4.10
CA ARG A 207 6.61 4.95 -3.59
C ARG A 207 8.08 4.87 -3.18
N LEU A 208 8.94 5.71 -3.74
CA LEU A 208 10.35 5.79 -3.33
C LEU A 208 10.55 6.53 -1.99
N SER A 209 9.52 7.18 -1.46
CA SER A 209 9.59 7.80 -0.14
C SER A 209 9.76 6.75 0.95
N ALA A 210 10.48 7.10 2.03
CA ALA A 210 10.73 6.19 3.14
C ALA A 210 9.47 5.49 3.71
N PRO A 211 8.35 6.19 4.01
CA PRO A 211 7.17 5.53 4.57
C PRO A 211 6.51 4.55 3.59
N GLU A 212 6.45 4.90 2.31
CA GLU A 212 5.83 4.05 1.28
C GLU A 212 6.73 2.85 0.93
N ALA A 213 8.04 3.08 0.81
CA ALA A 213 9.02 2.02 0.56
C ALA A 213 9.00 0.97 1.69
N TYR A 214 8.90 1.42 2.95
CA TYR A 214 8.78 0.51 4.09
C TYR A 214 7.51 -0.36 3.99
N ALA A 215 6.37 0.25 3.66
CA ALA A 215 5.09 -0.45 3.51
C ALA A 215 5.12 -1.46 2.36
N ASP A 216 5.67 -1.07 1.20
CA ASP A 216 5.82 -1.95 0.04
C ASP A 216 6.80 -3.10 0.30
N GLU A 217 7.95 -2.84 0.93
CA GLU A 217 8.90 -3.88 1.31
C GLU A 217 8.28 -4.89 2.29
N PHE A 218 7.51 -4.40 3.27
CA PHE A 218 6.77 -5.26 4.17
C PHE A 218 5.78 -6.14 3.40
N ALA A 219 4.96 -5.54 2.53
CA ALA A 219 3.98 -6.25 1.71
C ALA A 219 4.63 -7.34 0.85
N VAL A 220 5.66 -6.98 0.09
CA VAL A 220 6.37 -7.91 -0.81
C VAL A 220 6.98 -9.08 -0.04
N ASN A 221 7.65 -8.80 1.08
CA ASN A 221 8.27 -9.83 1.90
C ASN A 221 7.23 -10.76 2.54
N PHE A 222 6.12 -10.20 3.02
CA PHE A 222 5.02 -10.96 3.58
C PHE A 222 4.40 -11.89 2.52
N ILE A 223 4.07 -11.35 1.35
CA ILE A 223 3.43 -12.09 0.25
C ILE A 223 4.32 -13.23 -0.23
N LYS A 224 5.61 -12.96 -0.50
CA LYS A 224 6.55 -13.99 -0.94
C LYS A 224 6.71 -15.09 0.10
N ARG A 225 6.89 -14.72 1.38
CA ARG A 225 7.06 -15.67 2.50
C ARG A 225 5.84 -16.57 2.70
N HIS A 226 4.62 -16.04 2.51
CA HIS A 226 3.37 -16.77 2.77
C HIS A 226 2.63 -17.18 1.51
N SER A 227 3.28 -17.13 0.34
CA SER A 227 2.70 -17.43 -0.97
C SER A 227 1.94 -18.76 -1.01
N SER A 228 2.41 -19.80 -0.31
CA SER A 228 1.70 -21.09 -0.23
C SER A 228 0.44 -21.05 0.64
N LYS A 229 0.45 -20.28 1.73
CA LYS A 229 -0.74 -20.11 2.60
C LYS A 229 -1.78 -19.18 1.98
N LEU A 230 -1.34 -18.31 1.08
CA LEU A 230 -2.17 -17.38 0.32
C LEU A 230 -2.65 -17.98 -1.02
N ASN A 231 -2.26 -19.21 -1.36
CA ASN A 231 -2.60 -19.90 -2.61
C ASN A 231 -2.16 -19.14 -3.88
N ILE A 232 -0.93 -18.63 -3.89
CA ILE A 232 -0.33 -17.86 -5.00
C ILE A 232 1.13 -18.30 -5.29
N SER A 233 1.51 -19.51 -4.90
CA SER A 233 2.91 -19.99 -5.05
C SER A 233 3.33 -20.13 -6.51
N GLU A 234 2.38 -20.49 -7.37
CA GLU A 234 2.57 -20.65 -8.80
C GLU A 234 3.02 -19.38 -9.51
N LEU A 235 2.73 -18.20 -8.94
CA LEU A 235 3.16 -16.92 -9.50
C LEU A 235 4.68 -16.71 -9.38
N PHE A 236 5.32 -17.36 -8.40
CA PHE A 236 6.74 -17.19 -8.11
C PHE A 236 7.62 -18.34 -8.61
N ALA A 237 7.01 -19.48 -8.97
CA ALA A 237 7.72 -20.70 -9.36
C ALA A 237 8.52 -20.57 -10.69
N GLU A 238 8.23 -19.58 -11.52
CA GLU A 238 8.92 -19.36 -12.80
C GLU A 238 10.26 -18.61 -12.66
N ASN A 239 10.54 -17.99 -11.52
CA ASN A 239 11.75 -17.17 -11.32
C ASN A 239 12.95 -17.91 -10.70
N ASP A 240 12.75 -19.12 -10.15
CA ASP A 240 13.84 -19.90 -9.55
C ASP A 240 14.80 -20.54 -10.58
N ASN A 241 14.53 -20.37 -11.89
CA ASN A 241 15.37 -20.91 -12.96
C ASN A 241 16.44 -19.92 -13.50
N ILE A 242 16.57 -18.70 -12.95
CA ILE A 242 17.55 -17.72 -13.44
C ILE A 242 18.34 -17.08 -12.29
N ARG A 243 19.37 -17.78 -11.81
CA ARG A 243 20.71 -17.30 -11.34
C ARG A 243 21.28 -18.19 -10.23
N SER A 244 21.70 -19.40 -10.58
CA SER A 244 22.86 -20.00 -9.91
C SER A 244 24.13 -19.51 -10.63
N TYR A 245 24.64 -18.34 -10.26
CA TYR A 245 26.04 -18.03 -10.55
C TYR A 245 26.90 -18.73 -9.50
N PRO A 246 27.94 -19.47 -9.91
CA PRO A 246 28.82 -20.13 -8.97
C PRO A 246 29.58 -19.07 -8.17
N LEU A 247 29.54 -19.20 -6.84
CA LEU A 247 30.52 -18.54 -5.97
C LEU A 247 31.89 -19.06 -6.40
N ALA A 248 32.72 -18.17 -6.96
CA ALA A 248 34.13 -18.43 -7.16
C ALA A 248 34.79 -18.64 -5.78
N ALA A 249 35.55 -19.71 -5.69
CA ALA A 249 36.32 -20.14 -4.51
C ALA A 249 37.47 -19.19 -4.17
#